data_AF-A0A853ETE0-F1
#
_entry.id   AF-A0A853ETE0-F1
#
_cell.length_a   1.000
_cell.length_b   1.000
_cell.length_c   1.000
_cell.angle_alpha   90.00
_cell.angle_beta   90.00
_cell.angle_gamma   90.00
#
_symmetry.space_group_name_H-M   'P 1'
#
loop_
_entity.id
_entity.type
_entity.pdbx_description
1 polymer ?
#
loop_
_entity_poly.entity_id
_entity_poly.type
_entity_poly.pdbx_seq_one_letter_code
_entity_poly.pdbx_strand_id
1 'polypeptide(L)'
;MIVDARGLRCPIPVIRLAKAASTLSPGDLVTVWSTDPAAEHDVPAWARMRGHTVVGSTVLDEPEELDEGGTARSARADVGLPGNTRSDHGSRDTGAADAPAPVATAITVRLGG
;
A
#
# COMPACT_ATOMS: atom_id res chain seq x y z
N MET A 1 8.40 12.30 9.20
CA MET A 1 8.49 12.57 7.73
C MET A 1 7.88 11.40 6.96
N ILE A 2 7.23 11.65 5.83
CA ILE A 2 6.62 10.60 4.99
C ILE A 2 7.41 10.46 3.67
N VAL A 3 7.67 9.24 3.25
CA VAL A 3 8.28 8.87 1.97
C VAL A 3 7.26 8.07 1.17
N ASP A 4 6.69 8.68 0.12
CA ASP A 4 5.81 7.97 -0.80
C ASP A 4 6.64 7.17 -1.82
N ALA A 5 6.50 5.85 -1.75
CA ALA A 5 7.10 4.89 -2.66
C ALA A 5 6.05 3.92 -3.23
N ARG A 6 4.76 4.30 -3.21
CA ARG A 6 3.69 3.53 -3.84
C ARG A 6 3.94 3.39 -5.35
N GLY A 7 3.52 2.26 -5.92
CA GLY A 7 3.76 1.92 -7.32
C GLY A 7 5.21 1.53 -7.66
N LEU A 8 6.14 1.59 -6.71
CA LEU A 8 7.53 1.20 -6.90
C LEU A 8 7.76 -0.20 -6.31
N ARG A 9 8.62 -0.98 -6.95
CA ARG A 9 9.03 -2.31 -6.46
C ARG A 9 10.41 -2.28 -5.82
N CYS A 10 10.67 -3.26 -4.97
CA CYS A 10 11.95 -3.53 -4.36
C CYS A 10 13.07 -3.53 -5.42
N PRO A 11 14.23 -2.89 -5.15
CA PRO A 11 14.64 -2.28 -3.87
C PRO A 11 14.27 -0.80 -3.70
N ILE A 12 13.48 -0.21 -4.62
CA ILE A 12 13.31 1.25 -4.68
C ILE A 12 12.68 1.85 -3.40
N PRO A 13 11.64 1.28 -2.76
CA PRO A 13 11.10 1.81 -1.51
C PRO A 13 12.13 1.97 -0.40
N VAL A 14 13.00 0.97 -0.21
CA VAL A 14 14.06 1.00 0.81
C VAL A 14 15.15 2.02 0.46
N ILE A 15 15.51 2.15 -0.82
CA ILE A 15 16.49 3.16 -1.25
C ILE A 15 15.98 4.58 -0.96
N ARG A 16 14.70 4.86 -1.25
CA ARG A 16 14.09 6.16 -0.95
C ARG A 16 14.01 6.43 0.54
N LEU A 17 13.58 5.43 1.32
CA LEU A 17 13.57 5.49 2.78
C LEU A 17 14.96 5.81 3.34
N ALA A 18 16.00 5.10 2.89
CA ALA A 18 17.37 5.30 3.35
C ALA A 18 17.92 6.69 2.99
N LYS A 19 17.65 7.17 1.77
CA LYS A 19 18.05 8.52 1.35
C LYS A 19 17.38 9.58 2.23
N ALA A 20 16.10 9.43 2.52
CA ALA A 20 15.38 10.39 3.35
C ALA A 20 15.83 10.31 4.83
N ALA A 21 16.09 9.11 5.34
CA ALA A 21 16.64 8.94 6.70
C ALA A 21 18.01 9.61 6.89
N SER A 22 18.85 9.66 5.85
CA SER A 22 20.18 10.30 5.95
C SER A 22 20.15 11.81 6.20
N THR A 23 19.00 12.47 6.01
CA THR A 23 18.82 13.90 6.27
C THR A 23 18.16 14.20 7.61
N LEU A 24 17.90 13.16 8.42
CA LEU A 24 17.20 13.27 9.70
C LEU A 24 18.14 12.93 10.86
N SER A 25 17.73 13.30 12.07
CA SER A 25 18.49 13.07 13.29
C SER A 25 18.11 11.74 13.96
N PRO A 26 19.00 11.14 14.77
CA PRO A 26 18.62 10.04 15.65
C PRO A 26 17.41 10.41 16.52
N GLY A 27 16.48 9.47 16.69
CA GLY A 27 15.21 9.68 17.36
C GLY A 27 14.06 10.11 16.45
N ASP A 28 14.35 10.66 15.26
CA ASP A 28 13.31 11.08 14.32
C ASP A 28 12.52 9.89 13.77
N LEU A 29 11.27 10.16 13.37
CA LEU A 29 10.38 9.20 12.74
C LEU A 29 10.31 9.43 11.23
N VAL A 30 10.50 8.35 10.47
CA VAL A 30 10.25 8.30 9.04
C VAL A 30 9.27 7.17 8.71
N THR A 31 8.26 7.47 7.91
CA THR A 31 7.26 6.51 7.46
C THR A 31 7.40 6.32 5.96
N VAL A 32 7.52 5.08 5.49
CA VAL A 32 7.45 4.76 4.06
C VAL A 32 6.09 4.20 3.71
N TRP A 33 5.51 4.68 2.62
CA TRP A 33 4.29 4.13 2.04
C TRP A 33 4.66 3.30 0.82
N SER A 34 4.27 2.03 0.80
CA SER A 34 4.63 1.10 -0.27
C SER A 34 3.45 0.21 -0.62
N THR A 35 3.20 0.03 -1.92
CA THR A 35 2.26 -0.98 -2.42
C THR A 35 2.95 -2.31 -2.74
N ASP A 36 4.28 -2.36 -2.59
CA ASP A 36 5.04 -3.60 -2.76
C ASP A 36 5.01 -4.41 -1.46
N PRO A 37 4.49 -5.66 -1.49
CA PRO A 37 4.44 -6.52 -0.30
C PRO A 37 5.85 -6.84 0.25
N ALA A 38 6.90 -6.78 -0.57
CA ALA A 38 8.27 -7.00 -0.09
C ALA A 38 8.70 -5.96 0.97
N ALA A 39 8.11 -4.76 0.97
CA ALA A 39 8.42 -3.72 1.93
C ALA A 39 8.17 -4.14 3.38
N GLU A 40 7.20 -5.03 3.63
CA GLU A 40 6.91 -5.56 4.97
C GLU A 40 8.06 -6.35 5.57
N HIS A 41 8.93 -6.91 4.73
CA HIS A 41 10.13 -7.65 5.17
C HIS A 41 11.39 -6.80 5.03
N ASP A 42 11.52 -6.06 3.93
CA ASP A 42 12.74 -5.33 3.61
C ASP A 42 12.94 -4.10 4.51
N VAL A 43 11.87 -3.41 4.90
CA VAL A 43 11.97 -2.23 5.77
C VAL A 43 12.42 -2.63 7.19
N PRO A 44 11.84 -3.65 7.85
CA PRO A 44 12.38 -4.14 9.12
C PRO A 44 13.81 -4.66 9.03
N ALA A 45 14.16 -5.37 7.95
CA ALA A 45 15.52 -5.85 7.74
C ALA A 45 16.51 -4.69 7.64
N TRP A 46 16.21 -3.69 6.82
CA TRP A 46 16.98 -2.46 6.71
C TRP A 46 17.10 -1.73 8.04
N ALA A 47 15.99 -1.57 8.77
CA ALA A 47 15.99 -0.88 10.06
C ALA A 47 16.93 -1.58 11.06
N ARG A 48 16.82 -2.91 11.18
CA ARG A 48 17.71 -3.72 12.04
C ARG A 48 19.17 -3.58 11.64
N MET A 49 19.48 -3.67 10.35
CA MET A 49 20.84 -3.55 9.84
C MET A 49 21.48 -2.19 10.12
N ARG A 50 20.67 -1.13 10.25
CA ARG A 50 21.13 0.25 10.47
C ARG A 50 20.98 0.72 11.92
N GLY A 51 20.61 -0.16 12.84
CA GLY A 51 20.40 0.19 14.25
C GLY A 51 19.14 1.03 14.50
N HIS A 52 18.19 1.04 13.56
CA HIS A 52 16.91 1.72 13.69
C HIS A 52 15.84 0.78 14.26
N THR A 53 14.69 1.31 14.65
CA THR A 53 13.57 0.53 15.21
C THR A 53 12.28 0.76 14.42
N VAL A 54 11.66 -0.30 13.91
CA VAL A 54 10.28 -0.20 13.41
C VAL A 54 9.34 0.00 14.60
N VAL A 55 8.50 1.02 14.55
CA VAL A 55 7.58 1.39 15.65
C VAL A 55 6.12 1.11 15.33
N GLY A 56 5.78 0.81 14.08
CA GLY A 56 4.45 0.40 13.68
C GLY A 56 4.32 0.20 12.18
N SER A 57 3.31 -0.57 11.79
CA SER A 57 2.83 -0.68 10.41
C SER A 57 1.32 -0.61 10.39
N THR A 58 0.77 0.01 9.34
CA THR A 58 -0.68 0.04 9.10
C THR A 58 -0.93 -0.08 7.60
N VAL A 59 -2.02 -0.75 7.23
CA VAL A 59 -2.55 -0.63 5.87
C VAL A 59 -3.15 0.77 5.73
N LEU A 60 -2.92 1.41 4.59
CA LEU A 60 -3.53 2.66 4.20
C LEU A 60 -4.78 2.33 3.39
N ASP A 61 -5.91 2.86 3.83
CA ASP A 61 -7.16 2.80 3.06
C ASP A 61 -6.98 3.59 1.74
N GLU A 62 -7.55 3.08 0.65
CA GLU A 62 -7.58 3.80 -0.62
C GLU A 62 -8.38 5.10 -0.46
N PRO A 63 -8.05 6.18 -1.20
CA PRO A 63 -8.96 7.32 -1.27
C PRO A 63 -10.29 6.78 -1.80
N GLU A 64 -11.36 6.92 -1.03
CA GLU A 64 -12.71 6.58 -1.46
C GLU A 64 -12.93 7.19 -2.85
N GLU A 65 -13.14 6.35 -3.87
CA GLU A 65 -13.54 6.78 -5.20
C GLU A 65 -14.79 7.65 -5.04
N LEU A 66 -14.61 8.96 -5.19
CA LEU A 66 -15.71 9.91 -5.24
C LEU A 66 -16.41 9.68 -6.58
N ASP A 67 -17.48 8.88 -6.59
CA ASP A 67 -18.41 8.86 -7.71
C ASP A 67 -18.87 10.30 -8.02
N GLU A 68 -19.14 10.63 -9.29
CA GLU A 68 -19.52 11.97 -9.74
C GLU A 68 -20.81 12.50 -9.03
N GLY A 69 -21.50 11.64 -8.26
CA GLY A 69 -22.60 11.96 -7.35
C GLY A 69 -22.28 12.06 -5.85
N GLY A 70 -21.02 11.99 -5.42
CA GLY A 70 -20.56 12.32 -4.06
C GLY A 70 -21.04 11.40 -2.93
N THR A 71 -21.32 10.12 -3.19
CA THR A 71 -21.59 9.14 -2.11
C THR A 71 -20.48 8.10 -1.99
N ALA A 72 -19.67 8.27 -0.96
CA ALA A 72 -18.71 7.30 -0.42
C ALA A 72 -19.39 5.95 -0.12
N ARG A 73 -19.04 4.88 -0.83
CA ARG A 73 -19.48 3.51 -0.50
C ARG A 73 -18.30 2.67 -0.04
N SER A 74 -18.20 2.53 1.28
CA SER A 74 -17.33 1.54 1.92
C SER A 74 -17.80 0.13 1.54
N ALA A 75 -16.95 -0.61 0.82
CA ALA A 75 -17.27 -1.97 0.38
C ALA A 75 -17.27 -2.93 1.57
N ARG A 76 -18.42 -3.09 2.23
CA ARG A 76 -18.68 -4.24 3.11
C ARG A 76 -19.97 -4.95 2.74
N ALA A 77 -19.76 -6.19 2.29
CA ALA A 77 -20.58 -7.40 2.43
C ALA A 77 -22.03 -7.34 1.93
N ASP A 78 -22.28 -8.01 0.80
CA ASP A 78 -23.60 -8.57 0.52
C ASP A 78 -23.53 -10.10 0.34
N VAL A 79 -24.23 -10.76 1.26
CA VAL A 79 -24.63 -12.16 1.30
C VAL A 79 -25.29 -12.55 -0.03
N GLY A 80 -24.83 -13.66 -0.62
CA GLY A 80 -25.42 -14.19 -1.85
C GLY A 80 -26.81 -14.81 -1.68
N LEU A 81 -27.58 -14.86 -2.78
CA LEU A 81 -28.62 -15.83 -3.15
C LEU A 81 -29.20 -15.49 -4.56
N PRO A 82 -29.94 -16.37 -5.27
CA PRO A 82 -29.40 -17.03 -6.46
C PRO A 82 -30.07 -16.69 -7.80
N GLY A 83 -29.29 -16.86 -8.88
CA GLY A 83 -29.65 -17.48 -10.17
C GLY A 83 -30.87 -16.99 -10.95
N ASN A 84 -30.61 -16.45 -12.16
CA ASN A 84 -31.32 -16.90 -13.35
C ASN A 84 -30.37 -16.97 -14.55
N THR A 85 -30.55 -17.99 -15.38
CA THR A 85 -29.77 -18.26 -16.59
C THR A 85 -30.41 -17.56 -17.79
N ARG A 86 -29.63 -16.83 -18.57
CA ARG A 86 -29.85 -16.72 -20.02
C ARG A 86 -28.52 -16.73 -20.76
N SER A 87 -28.42 -17.68 -21.68
CA SER A 87 -27.34 -17.80 -22.65
C SER A 87 -27.44 -16.66 -23.66
N ASP A 88 -26.33 -15.97 -23.91
CA ASP A 88 -26.07 -15.34 -25.20
C ASP A 88 -24.59 -15.51 -25.57
N HIS A 89 -24.37 -16.02 -26.78
CA HIS A 89 -23.06 -16.13 -27.40
C HIS A 89 -22.64 -14.74 -27.90
N GLY A 90 -21.98 -13.98 -27.03
CA GLY A 90 -21.35 -12.69 -27.35
C GLY A 90 -19.85 -12.77 -27.14
N SER A 91 -19.11 -12.35 -28.16
CA SER A 91 -17.65 -12.22 -28.21
C SER A 91 -17.01 -11.83 -26.88
N ARG A 92 -16.04 -12.61 -26.38
CA ARG A 92 -15.28 -12.27 -25.17
C ARG A 92 -14.32 -11.14 -25.48
N ASP A 93 -14.83 -9.93 -25.40
CA ASP A 93 -14.02 -8.79 -24.98
C ASP A 93 -13.58 -9.11 -23.54
N THR A 94 -12.35 -9.61 -23.36
CA THR A 94 -11.77 -9.69 -22.02
C THR A 94 -11.40 -8.28 -21.62
N GLY A 95 -12.42 -7.50 -21.22
CA GLY A 95 -12.22 -6.33 -20.39
C GLY A 95 -11.31 -6.78 -19.26
N ALA A 96 -10.11 -6.20 -19.21
CA ALA A 96 -9.23 -6.33 -18.06
C ALA A 96 -10.05 -5.78 -16.89
N ALA A 97 -10.70 -6.67 -16.16
CA ALA A 97 -11.43 -6.34 -14.96
C ALA A 97 -10.47 -5.55 -14.09
N ASP A 98 -10.90 -4.36 -13.71
CA ASP A 98 -10.22 -3.41 -12.86
C ASP A 98 -9.71 -4.16 -11.62
N ALA A 99 -8.45 -4.59 -11.65
CA ALA A 99 -7.86 -5.26 -10.51
C ALA A 99 -7.74 -4.16 -9.45
N PRO A 100 -8.26 -4.37 -8.22
CA PRO A 100 -8.20 -3.35 -7.20
C PRO A 100 -6.75 -2.90 -7.04
N ALA A 101 -6.54 -1.58 -6.98
CA ALA A 101 -5.19 -1.05 -6.82
C ALA A 101 -4.57 -1.67 -5.57
N PRO A 102 -3.26 -1.99 -5.61
CA PRO A 102 -2.63 -2.66 -4.49
C PRO A 102 -2.69 -1.76 -3.26
N VAL A 103 -3.33 -2.25 -2.19
CA VAL A 103 -3.38 -1.58 -0.88
C VAL A 103 -1.97 -1.26 -0.41
N ALA A 104 -1.73 0.01 -0.07
CA ALA A 104 -0.43 0.47 0.39
C ALA A 104 -0.25 0.19 1.88
N THR A 105 0.92 -0.28 2.29
CA THR A 105 1.32 -0.39 3.70
C THR A 105 2.18 0.81 4.08
N ALA A 106 1.85 1.46 5.18
CA ALA A 106 2.68 2.47 5.84
C ALA A 106 3.50 1.83 6.95
N ILE A 107 4.83 1.90 6.86
CA ILE A 107 5.74 1.35 7.86
C ILE A 107 6.54 2.51 8.47
N THR A 108 6.43 2.69 9.78
CA THR A 108 7.09 3.79 10.51
C THR A 108 8.32 3.27 11.24
N VAL A 109 9.45 3.95 11.02
CA VAL A 109 10.76 3.65 11.60
C VAL A 109 11.22 4.84 12.43
N ARG A 110 11.64 4.57 13.66
CA ARG A 110 12.41 5.47 14.49
C ARG A 110 13.89 5.30 14.21
N LEU A 111 14.57 6.39 13.87
CA LEU A 111 16.00 6.38 13.57
C LEU A 111 16.80 6.19 14.86
N GLY A 112 17.77 5.28 14.79
CA GLY A 112 18.79 5.06 15.82
C GLY A 112 20.02 5.93 15.59
N GLY A 113 20.88 6.02 16.62
CA GLY A 113 22.17 6.72 16.58
C GLY A 113 23.33 5.82 16.17
#